data_AF-A0A9L0SPJ2-F1
#
_entry.id   AF-A0A9L0SPJ2-F1
#
_cell.length_a   1.000
_cell.length_b   1.000
_cell.length_c   1.000
_cell.angle_alpha   90.00
_cell.angle_beta   90.00
_cell.angle_gamma   90.00
#
_symmetry.space_group_name_H-M   'P 1'
#
loop_
_entity.id
_entity.type
_entity.pdbx_description
1 polymer ?
#
loop_
_entity_poly.entity_id
_entity_poly.type
_entity_poly.pdbx_seq_one_letter_code
_entity_poly.pdbx_strand_id
1 'polypeptide(L)'
;MQDHFTVGGVDLKQRLARGPRMDPTNLVPYLPRAKWSPGPGDQGWHAMSCQVLKESQKHTRRKSLLKVGVMDFITSTAILPLLCGCVGIFSLFKLLQRLRMKAYLRNAVVVITGATSGLGRECAKVFYAAGARLVLCGRNREALDELTRELAASQAAKVQTHSPYTVTFDLTDPGTIVAATAEILQCFGHVDVLINNAGVSYRGAIVDTTMDVDKRVMETNYFGPIALTKALLPSMIQRRQGHVVAISSIQGKISLPFRSAYAASKHATQAFFDCLRAEVEQCGIEVTVISPSYIHTSLSLNAVTADGSRYGVMDEKTAQGRSPVEVARDVLAAVGKRKKDVILADLLPSLAVYLRTLAPGLFFSLMASRARKERKSKTC
;
A
#
# COMPACT_ATOMS: atom_id res chain seq x y z
N MET A 1 68.11 -18.53 -7.07
CA MET A 1 67.05 -19.24 -6.33
C MET A 1 65.86 -19.35 -7.27
N GLN A 2 65.76 -20.31 -8.21
CA GLN A 2 65.90 -21.77 -8.07
C GLN A 2 65.05 -22.25 -6.87
N ASP A 3 63.95 -22.99 -7.03
CA ASP A 3 63.81 -24.18 -7.88
C ASP A 3 62.46 -24.41 -8.59
N HIS A 4 62.58 -25.15 -9.69
CA HIS A 4 61.56 -25.75 -10.55
C HIS A 4 60.99 -27.05 -9.95
N PHE A 5 59.76 -27.42 -10.33
CA PHE A 5 59.46 -28.77 -10.85
C PHE A 5 58.23 -28.75 -11.78
N THR A 6 58.47 -29.01 -13.06
CA THR A 6 57.53 -29.35 -14.13
C THR A 6 57.15 -30.84 -14.02
N VAL A 7 56.02 -31.32 -14.57
CA VAL A 7 55.83 -31.93 -15.91
C VAL A 7 54.36 -32.46 -15.90
N GLY A 8 53.53 -32.43 -16.94
CA GLY A 8 53.69 -32.06 -18.34
C GLY A 8 52.30 -31.94 -19.00
N GLY A 9 52.24 -31.17 -20.09
CA GLY A 9 51.02 -30.96 -20.87
C GLY A 9 50.79 -32.03 -21.91
N VAL A 10 49.56 -32.08 -22.43
CA VAL A 10 49.24 -32.11 -23.87
C VAL A 10 47.81 -31.58 -24.02
N ASP A 11 47.64 -30.54 -24.83
CA ASP A 11 46.37 -30.11 -25.45
C ASP A 11 46.07 -31.05 -26.63
N LEU A 12 44.88 -31.65 -26.69
CA LEU A 12 44.39 -32.22 -27.94
C LEU A 12 42.86 -32.21 -28.02
N LYS A 13 42.37 -31.19 -28.73
CA LYS A 13 41.12 -31.26 -29.50
C LYS A 13 41.10 -32.52 -30.39
N GLN A 14 39.89 -33.06 -30.53
CA GLN A 14 39.42 -34.08 -31.50
C GLN A 14 39.46 -35.56 -31.05
N ARG A 15 38.30 -36.22 -31.29
CA ARG A 15 37.90 -37.63 -31.08
C ARG A 15 37.20 -37.87 -29.73
N LEU A 16 35.94 -38.31 -29.63
CA LEU A 16 35.06 -39.01 -30.56
C LEU A 16 33.59 -38.60 -30.37
N ALA A 17 32.94 -38.27 -31.47
CA ALA A 17 31.50 -38.44 -31.63
C ALA A 17 31.21 -39.95 -31.80
N ARG A 18 30.29 -40.49 -30.99
CA ARG A 18 29.36 -41.62 -31.23
C ARG A 18 29.05 -42.33 -29.91
N GLY A 19 27.85 -42.11 -29.38
CA GLY A 19 27.23 -42.87 -28.30
C GLY A 19 25.72 -42.58 -28.30
N PRO A 20 24.84 -43.59 -28.32
CA PRO A 20 23.47 -43.45 -28.80
C PRO A 20 22.48 -42.92 -27.74
N ARG A 21 21.42 -42.28 -28.26
CA ARG A 21 20.23 -41.82 -27.53
C ARG A 21 19.37 -43.03 -27.14
N MET A 22 18.86 -43.01 -25.91
CA MET A 22 17.83 -43.93 -25.42
C MET A 22 16.48 -43.20 -25.37
N ASP A 23 15.48 -43.84 -25.97
CA ASP A 23 14.07 -43.46 -26.09
C ASP A 23 13.25 -44.17 -25.00
N PRO A 24 12.37 -43.50 -24.24
CA PRO A 24 11.50 -44.14 -23.27
C PRO A 24 10.09 -44.36 -23.85
N THR A 25 9.93 -45.36 -24.70
CA THR A 25 8.63 -46.02 -24.91
C THR A 25 8.81 -47.53 -25.07
N ASN A 26 7.87 -48.28 -24.49
CA ASN A 26 7.78 -49.75 -24.45
C ASN A 26 8.73 -50.46 -23.48
N LEU A 27 8.13 -51.16 -22.52
CA LEU A 27 8.38 -52.59 -22.27
C LEU A 27 7.32 -53.12 -21.29
N VAL A 28 6.27 -53.71 -21.87
CA VAL A 28 5.38 -54.68 -21.21
C VAL A 28 6.05 -56.05 -21.33
N PRO A 29 6.22 -56.84 -20.26
CA PRO A 29 6.70 -58.21 -20.39
C PRO A 29 5.53 -59.18 -20.58
N TYR A 30 5.56 -59.88 -21.72
CA TYR A 30 4.76 -61.08 -22.02
C TYR A 30 5.41 -62.30 -21.34
N LEU A 31 4.64 -63.04 -20.53
CA LEU A 31 5.00 -64.37 -19.99
C LEU A 31 4.26 -65.47 -20.78
N PRO A 32 4.81 -66.71 -20.86
CA PRO A 32 4.37 -67.75 -21.79
C PRO A 32 3.17 -68.58 -21.31
N ARG A 33 2.51 -69.22 -22.29
CA ARG A 33 1.35 -70.13 -22.18
C ARG A 33 1.60 -71.34 -21.26
N ALA A 34 0.60 -71.67 -20.44
CA ALA A 34 0.32 -73.03 -20.00
C ALA A 34 -1.19 -73.30 -20.12
N LYS A 35 -1.57 -74.25 -20.97
CA LYS A 35 -2.92 -74.83 -21.00
C LYS A 35 -3.03 -75.79 -19.83
N TRP A 36 -3.94 -75.53 -18.90
CA TRP A 36 -4.32 -76.44 -17.82
C TRP A 36 -5.78 -76.86 -18.06
N SER A 37 -6.00 -78.15 -18.23
CA SER A 37 -7.34 -78.77 -18.25
C SER A 37 -7.72 -79.15 -16.81
N PRO A 38 -8.93 -78.85 -16.32
CA PRO A 38 -9.29 -79.15 -14.94
C PRO A 38 -9.69 -80.63 -14.80
N GLY A 39 -9.04 -81.33 -13.86
CA GLY A 39 -9.54 -82.60 -13.30
C GLY A 39 -10.67 -82.35 -12.29
N PRO A 40 -11.56 -83.32 -12.05
CA PRO A 40 -12.74 -83.13 -11.23
C PRO A 40 -12.41 -83.36 -9.75
N GLY A 41 -12.56 -82.34 -8.92
CA GLY A 41 -12.52 -82.52 -7.47
C GLY A 41 -11.98 -81.32 -6.71
N ASP A 42 -12.72 -80.20 -6.69
CA ASP A 42 -12.72 -79.30 -5.52
C ASP A 42 -13.80 -78.21 -5.66
N GLN A 43 -15.08 -78.60 -5.50
CA GLN A 43 -16.20 -77.66 -5.51
C GLN A 43 -16.47 -77.01 -4.13
N GLY A 44 -15.72 -77.36 -3.08
CA GLY A 44 -15.93 -76.82 -1.73
C GLY A 44 -15.20 -75.50 -1.42
N TRP A 45 -13.95 -75.34 -1.88
CA TRP A 45 -13.10 -74.21 -1.47
C TRP A 45 -13.33 -72.91 -2.24
N HIS A 46 -13.76 -72.99 -3.51
CA HIS A 46 -14.06 -71.82 -4.33
C HIS A 46 -15.35 -71.10 -3.92
N ALA A 47 -16.36 -71.83 -3.44
CA ALA A 47 -17.62 -71.24 -2.99
C ALA A 47 -17.45 -70.43 -1.69
N MET A 48 -16.71 -70.97 -0.72
CA MET A 48 -16.46 -70.30 0.57
C MET A 48 -15.58 -69.05 0.41
N SER A 49 -14.54 -69.09 -0.43
CA SER A 49 -13.67 -67.93 -0.69
C SER A 49 -14.40 -66.80 -1.42
N CYS A 50 -15.26 -67.12 -2.39
CA CYS A 50 -16.09 -66.12 -3.09
C CYS A 50 -17.13 -65.48 -2.17
N GLN A 51 -17.67 -66.22 -1.19
CA GLN A 51 -18.68 -65.72 -0.26
C GLN A 51 -18.06 -64.80 0.79
N VAL A 52 -16.90 -65.17 1.36
CA VAL A 52 -16.14 -64.32 2.30
C VAL A 52 -15.64 -63.03 1.62
N LEU A 53 -15.17 -63.11 0.37
CA LEU A 53 -14.77 -61.92 -0.39
C LEU A 53 -15.96 -61.00 -0.71
N LYS A 54 -17.12 -61.55 -1.07
CA LYS A 54 -18.34 -60.77 -1.29
C LYS A 54 -18.83 -60.10 -0.01
N GLU A 55 -18.79 -60.78 1.13
CA GLU A 55 -19.17 -60.18 2.42
C GLU A 55 -18.18 -59.11 2.87
N SER A 56 -16.88 -59.33 2.73
CA SER A 56 -15.83 -58.34 3.02
C SER A 56 -15.96 -57.10 2.14
N GLN A 57 -16.20 -57.27 0.83
CA GLN A 57 -16.46 -56.13 -0.07
C GLN A 57 -17.76 -55.39 0.28
N LYS A 58 -18.82 -56.11 0.63
CA LYS A 58 -20.11 -55.51 1.04
C LYS A 58 -19.96 -54.73 2.35
N HIS A 59 -19.19 -55.26 3.30
CA HIS A 59 -18.91 -54.60 4.58
C HIS A 59 -18.03 -53.35 4.40
N THR A 60 -17.06 -53.40 3.50
CA THR A 60 -16.19 -52.28 3.14
C THR A 60 -16.95 -51.18 2.39
N ARG A 61 -17.81 -51.54 1.42
CA ARG A 61 -18.73 -50.60 0.76
C ARG A 61 -19.69 -49.94 1.75
N ARG A 62 -20.25 -50.69 2.70
CA ARG A 62 -21.18 -50.15 3.71
C ARG A 62 -20.48 -49.19 4.67
N LYS A 63 -19.24 -49.49 5.09
CA LYS A 63 -18.40 -48.56 5.88
C LYS A 63 -18.00 -47.30 5.09
N SER A 64 -17.71 -47.44 3.79
CA SER A 64 -17.43 -46.32 2.88
C SER A 64 -18.64 -45.40 2.71
N LEU A 65 -19.82 -45.96 2.44
CA LEU A 65 -21.06 -45.20 2.26
C LEU A 65 -21.50 -44.50 3.57
N LEU A 66 -21.33 -45.15 4.73
CA LEU A 66 -21.54 -44.50 6.02
C LEU A 66 -20.56 -43.33 6.25
N LYS A 67 -19.27 -43.50 5.89
CA LYS A 67 -18.27 -42.41 5.99
C LYS A 67 -18.62 -41.21 5.11
N VAL A 68 -19.11 -41.44 3.89
CA VAL A 68 -19.52 -40.37 2.98
C VAL A 68 -20.77 -39.66 3.52
N GLY A 69 -21.80 -40.38 3.94
CA GLY A 69 -23.02 -39.77 4.50
C GLY A 69 -22.79 -38.99 5.80
N VAL A 70 -21.87 -39.45 6.66
CA VAL A 70 -21.47 -38.70 7.88
C VAL A 70 -20.64 -37.46 7.54
N MET A 71 -19.75 -37.53 6.54
CA MET A 71 -18.98 -36.37 6.07
C MET A 71 -19.90 -35.30 5.44
N ASP A 72 -20.87 -35.71 4.63
CA ASP A 72 -21.86 -34.82 4.00
C ASP A 72 -22.81 -34.21 5.05
N PHE A 73 -23.17 -34.98 6.08
CA PHE A 73 -23.97 -34.47 7.21
C PHE A 73 -23.21 -33.44 8.04
N ILE A 74 -21.94 -33.69 8.41
CA ILE A 74 -21.10 -32.75 9.18
C ILE A 74 -20.83 -31.47 8.38
N THR A 75 -20.52 -31.59 7.09
CA THR A 75 -20.28 -30.43 6.22
C THR A 75 -21.54 -29.57 6.04
N SER A 76 -22.70 -30.21 5.82
CA SER A 76 -23.98 -29.53 5.61
C SER A 76 -24.59 -28.92 6.88
N THR A 77 -24.48 -29.60 8.03
CA THR A 77 -25.15 -29.18 9.28
C THR A 77 -24.29 -28.37 10.23
N ALA A 78 -22.96 -28.51 10.18
CA ALA A 78 -22.06 -27.79 11.09
C ALA A 78 -21.19 -26.77 10.37
N ILE A 79 -20.51 -27.15 9.29
CA ILE A 79 -19.53 -26.28 8.64
C ILE A 79 -20.22 -25.15 7.84
N LEU A 80 -21.23 -25.49 7.04
CA LEU A 80 -21.93 -24.50 6.21
C LEU A 80 -22.68 -23.44 7.02
N PRO A 81 -23.44 -23.77 8.09
CA PRO A 81 -24.07 -22.75 8.94
C PRO A 81 -23.05 -21.90 9.70
N LEU A 82 -21.92 -22.48 10.14
CA LEU A 82 -20.84 -21.74 10.79
C LEU A 82 -20.21 -20.72 9.82
N LEU A 83 -19.91 -21.15 8.59
CA LEU A 83 -19.37 -20.26 7.55
C LEU A 83 -20.36 -19.14 7.20
N CYS A 84 -21.65 -19.46 7.02
CA CYS A 84 -22.69 -18.47 6.79
C CYS A 84 -22.82 -17.50 7.97
N GLY A 85 -22.74 -17.99 9.22
CA GLY A 85 -22.69 -17.18 10.42
C GLY A 85 -21.48 -16.25 10.46
N CYS A 86 -20.28 -16.74 10.15
CA CYS A 86 -19.07 -15.93 10.06
C CYS A 86 -19.16 -14.84 8.99
N VAL A 87 -19.70 -15.16 7.81
CA VAL A 87 -19.92 -14.18 6.72
C VAL A 87 -20.97 -13.14 7.14
N GLY A 88 -22.04 -13.55 7.81
CA GLY A 88 -23.06 -12.66 8.36
C GLY A 88 -22.50 -11.68 9.38
N ILE A 89 -21.75 -12.19 10.38
CA ILE A 89 -21.08 -11.38 11.40
C ILE A 89 -20.07 -10.43 10.77
N PHE A 90 -19.25 -10.91 9.83
CA PHE A 90 -18.28 -10.08 9.12
C PHE A 90 -18.96 -8.97 8.31
N SER A 91 -20.05 -9.27 7.63
CA SER A 91 -20.83 -8.31 6.86
C SER A 91 -21.47 -7.25 7.76
N LEU A 92 -22.05 -7.67 8.89
CA LEU A 92 -22.58 -6.77 9.91
C LEU A 92 -21.47 -5.87 10.48
N PHE A 93 -20.30 -6.45 10.80
CA PHE A 93 -19.15 -5.68 11.27
C PHE A 93 -18.69 -4.64 10.24
N LYS A 94 -18.61 -5.01 8.96
CA LYS A 94 -18.29 -4.07 7.87
C LYS A 94 -19.34 -2.99 7.71
N LEU A 95 -20.62 -3.32 7.86
CA LEU A 95 -21.73 -2.35 7.83
C LEU A 95 -21.60 -1.35 8.99
N LEU A 96 -21.40 -1.83 10.22
CA LEU A 96 -21.19 -0.98 11.40
C LEU A 96 -19.96 -0.08 11.25
N GLN A 97 -18.85 -0.60 10.71
CA GLN A 97 -17.68 0.21 10.40
C GLN A 97 -18.00 1.32 9.38
N ARG A 98 -18.77 1.02 8.34
CA ARG A 98 -19.20 2.02 7.35
C ARG A 98 -20.09 3.10 7.98
N LEU A 99 -21.03 2.72 8.84
CA LEU A 99 -21.91 3.66 9.54
C LEU A 99 -21.13 4.57 10.50
N ARG A 100 -20.22 4.00 11.30
CA ARG A 100 -19.35 4.77 12.21
C ARG A 100 -18.45 5.74 11.46
N MET A 101 -17.84 5.29 10.36
CA MET A 101 -17.04 6.15 9.48
C MET A 101 -17.85 7.31 8.91
N LYS A 102 -19.06 7.03 8.41
CA LYS A 102 -19.94 8.06 7.85
C LYS A 102 -20.34 9.08 8.92
N ALA A 103 -20.68 8.62 10.13
CA ALA A 103 -21.00 9.50 11.25
C ALA A 103 -19.80 10.37 11.69
N TYR A 104 -18.59 9.80 11.68
CA TYR A 104 -17.37 10.52 12.05
C TYR A 104 -17.00 11.65 11.07
N LEU A 105 -17.26 11.47 9.78
CA LEU A 105 -16.88 12.42 8.73
C LEU A 105 -17.97 13.45 8.41
N ARG A 106 -19.24 13.10 8.63
CA ARG A 106 -20.37 13.98 8.32
C ARG A 106 -20.32 15.20 9.24
N ASN A 107 -20.38 16.39 8.64
CA ASN A 107 -20.26 17.71 9.27
C ASN A 107 -18.94 17.97 10.01
N ALA A 108 -17.95 17.06 9.95
CA ALA A 108 -16.64 17.31 10.50
C ALA A 108 -15.98 18.50 9.77
N VAL A 109 -15.31 19.38 10.52
CA VAL A 109 -14.54 20.48 9.93
C VAL A 109 -13.18 19.95 9.49
N VAL A 110 -12.96 19.91 8.18
CA VAL A 110 -11.78 19.32 7.54
C VAL A 110 -10.97 20.41 6.84
N VAL A 111 -9.77 20.65 7.33
CA VAL A 111 -8.79 21.56 6.74
C VAL A 111 -7.87 20.76 5.82
N ILE A 112 -7.73 21.17 4.55
CA ILE A 112 -6.91 20.46 3.57
C ILE A 112 -5.87 21.41 2.99
N THR A 113 -4.58 21.11 3.21
CA THR A 113 -3.47 21.86 2.61
C THR A 113 -3.11 21.33 1.22
N GLY A 114 -2.70 22.21 0.32
CA GLY A 114 -2.40 21.84 -1.06
C GLY A 114 -3.66 21.35 -1.80
N ALA A 115 -4.81 21.96 -1.51
CA ALA A 115 -6.11 21.50 -1.98
C ALA A 115 -6.32 21.67 -3.49
N THR A 116 -5.53 22.50 -4.17
CA THR A 116 -5.80 22.90 -5.57
C THR A 116 -5.33 21.91 -6.62
N SER A 117 -4.57 20.85 -6.26
CA SER A 117 -4.04 19.90 -7.25
C SER A 117 -3.85 18.48 -6.71
N GLY A 118 -3.70 17.54 -7.63
CA GLY A 118 -3.33 16.14 -7.33
C GLY A 118 -4.22 15.48 -6.29
N LEU A 119 -3.60 14.84 -5.29
CA LEU A 119 -4.30 14.16 -4.21
C LEU A 119 -5.13 15.12 -3.34
N GLY A 120 -4.67 16.34 -3.11
CA GLY A 120 -5.39 17.33 -2.29
C GLY A 120 -6.74 17.72 -2.88
N ARG A 121 -6.79 17.92 -4.22
CA ARG A 121 -8.03 18.22 -4.95
C ARG A 121 -9.02 17.07 -4.87
N GLU A 122 -8.54 15.84 -5.04
CA GLU A 122 -9.41 14.66 -4.96
C GLU A 122 -9.84 14.37 -3.51
N CYS A 123 -8.99 14.64 -2.52
CA CYS A 123 -9.39 14.63 -1.10
C CYS A 123 -10.51 15.64 -0.85
N ALA A 124 -10.41 16.87 -1.33
CA ALA A 124 -11.48 17.86 -1.19
C ALA A 124 -12.80 17.34 -1.76
N LYS A 125 -12.78 16.75 -2.98
CA LYS A 125 -13.98 16.17 -3.60
C LYS A 125 -14.60 15.04 -2.79
N VAL A 126 -13.82 14.07 -2.33
CA VAL A 126 -14.37 12.90 -1.61
C VAL A 126 -14.83 13.25 -0.19
N PHE A 127 -14.16 14.18 0.50
CA PHE A 127 -14.59 14.66 1.82
C PHE A 127 -15.82 15.55 1.71
N TYR A 128 -15.90 16.42 0.69
CA TYR A 128 -17.11 17.20 0.40
C TYR A 128 -18.31 16.28 0.14
N ALA A 129 -18.14 15.27 -0.71
CA ALA A 129 -19.19 14.28 -0.99
C ALA A 129 -19.58 13.41 0.22
N ALA A 130 -18.69 13.29 1.22
CA ALA A 130 -18.99 12.64 2.50
C ALA A 130 -19.80 13.53 3.47
N GLY A 131 -20.04 14.80 3.11
CA GLY A 131 -20.75 15.78 3.92
C GLY A 131 -19.86 16.52 4.93
N ALA A 132 -18.54 16.52 4.75
CA ALA A 132 -17.63 17.30 5.57
C ALA A 132 -17.73 18.80 5.26
N ARG A 133 -17.43 19.65 6.26
CA ARG A 133 -17.27 21.10 6.12
C ARG A 133 -15.83 21.41 5.79
N LEU A 134 -15.56 22.00 4.63
CA LEU A 134 -14.19 22.12 4.14
C LEU A 134 -13.62 23.52 4.34
N VAL A 135 -12.35 23.55 4.75
CA VAL A 135 -11.47 24.73 4.66
C VAL A 135 -10.32 24.36 3.72
N LEU A 136 -10.32 24.94 2.53
CA LEU A 136 -9.39 24.62 1.45
C LEU A 136 -8.21 25.59 1.51
N CYS A 137 -7.01 25.04 1.69
CA CYS A 137 -5.79 25.83 1.87
C CYS A 137 -4.82 25.66 0.69
N GLY A 138 -4.24 26.78 0.24
CA GLY A 138 -3.28 26.81 -0.86
C GLY A 138 -2.71 28.20 -1.09
N ARG A 139 -1.83 28.34 -2.09
CA ARG A 139 -1.17 29.62 -2.42
C ARG A 139 -1.86 30.43 -3.50
N ASN A 140 -2.70 29.78 -4.31
CA ASN A 140 -3.35 30.38 -5.47
C ASN A 140 -4.85 30.50 -5.18
N ARG A 141 -5.30 31.75 -5.00
CA ARG A 141 -6.68 32.06 -4.64
C ARG A 141 -7.66 31.67 -5.75
N GLU A 142 -7.30 31.93 -6.99
CA GLU A 142 -8.15 31.67 -8.15
C GLU A 142 -8.46 30.17 -8.31
N ALA A 143 -7.46 29.31 -8.09
CA ALA A 143 -7.59 27.86 -8.14
C ALA A 143 -8.39 27.30 -6.95
N LEU A 144 -8.32 27.95 -5.78
CA LEU A 144 -9.17 27.61 -4.63
C LEU A 144 -10.63 27.99 -4.91
N ASP A 145 -10.87 29.15 -5.50
CA ASP A 145 -12.21 29.61 -5.86
C ASP A 145 -12.81 28.77 -7.00
N GLU A 146 -12.01 28.35 -7.98
CA GLU A 146 -12.42 27.39 -9.02
C GLU A 146 -12.84 26.05 -8.40
N LEU A 147 -12.02 25.49 -7.50
CA LEU A 147 -12.36 24.25 -6.81
C LEU A 147 -13.64 24.40 -5.98
N THR A 148 -13.83 25.53 -5.31
CA THR A 148 -15.04 25.82 -4.54
C THR A 148 -16.28 25.81 -5.44
N ARG A 149 -16.20 26.44 -6.63
CA ARG A 149 -17.28 26.39 -7.64
C ARG A 149 -17.52 24.98 -8.16
N GLU A 150 -16.48 24.20 -8.44
CA GLU A 150 -16.58 22.80 -8.88
C GLU A 150 -17.32 21.94 -7.83
N LEU A 151 -16.96 22.10 -6.55
CA LEU A 151 -17.61 21.38 -5.45
C LEU A 151 -19.07 21.79 -5.30
N ALA A 152 -19.39 23.08 -5.35
CA ALA A 152 -20.75 23.59 -5.26
C ALA A 152 -21.64 23.12 -6.43
N ALA A 153 -21.09 23.04 -7.64
CA ALA A 153 -21.79 22.54 -8.83
C ALA A 153 -22.00 21.02 -8.82
N SER A 154 -21.28 20.27 -7.99
CA SER A 154 -21.42 18.82 -7.93
C SER A 154 -22.77 18.42 -7.32
N GLN A 155 -23.74 18.09 -8.17
CA GLN A 155 -25.06 17.53 -7.79
C GLN A 155 -24.97 16.12 -7.14
N ALA A 156 -23.76 15.61 -6.90
CA ALA A 156 -23.49 14.25 -6.46
C ALA A 156 -23.86 13.98 -4.99
N ALA A 157 -24.12 15.02 -4.19
CA ALA A 157 -24.34 14.84 -2.76
C ALA A 157 -25.80 14.51 -2.45
N LYS A 158 -26.11 13.22 -2.30
CA LYS A 158 -27.31 12.73 -1.56
C LYS A 158 -27.30 13.11 -0.07
N VAL A 159 -26.34 13.93 0.34
CA VAL A 159 -25.98 14.29 1.71
C VAL A 159 -25.88 15.81 1.75
N GLN A 160 -26.38 16.43 2.82
CA GLN A 160 -26.26 17.86 3.02
C GLN A 160 -24.78 18.29 2.99
N THR A 161 -24.45 19.24 2.12
CA THR A 161 -23.12 19.87 2.00
C THR A 161 -23.17 21.32 2.47
N HIS A 162 -22.00 21.89 2.74
CA HIS A 162 -21.81 23.28 3.15
C HIS A 162 -20.83 23.95 2.19
N SER A 163 -21.01 25.24 1.90
CA SER A 163 -20.04 25.96 1.07
C SER A 163 -18.65 25.89 1.70
N PRO A 164 -17.60 25.47 0.95
CA PRO A 164 -16.23 25.52 1.43
C PRO A 164 -15.79 26.95 1.75
N TYR A 165 -14.93 27.09 2.77
CA TYR A 165 -14.09 28.28 2.94
C TYR A 165 -12.74 28.07 2.27
N THR A 166 -12.10 29.17 1.85
CA THR A 166 -10.76 29.18 1.28
C THR A 166 -9.85 30.02 2.15
N VAL A 167 -8.62 29.56 2.40
CA VAL A 167 -7.60 30.28 3.16
C VAL A 167 -6.30 30.26 2.36
N THR A 168 -5.77 31.43 2.01
CA THR A 168 -4.59 31.55 1.15
C THR A 168 -3.36 31.88 1.97
N PHE A 169 -2.35 31.00 1.95
CA PHE A 169 -1.06 31.24 2.59
C PHE A 169 0.04 30.34 2.01
N ASP A 170 1.30 30.68 2.27
CA ASP A 170 2.43 29.83 1.94
C ASP A 170 2.90 29.04 3.18
N LEU A 171 2.85 27.72 3.08
CA LEU A 171 3.32 26.82 4.14
C LEU A 171 4.82 26.94 4.41
N THR A 172 5.61 27.48 3.47
CA THR A 172 7.04 27.70 3.69
C THR A 172 7.34 29.02 4.41
N ASP A 173 6.32 29.85 4.69
CA ASP A 173 6.49 31.09 5.44
C ASP A 173 5.85 30.99 6.83
N PRO A 174 6.65 30.73 7.89
CA PRO A 174 6.15 30.65 9.25
C PRO A 174 5.39 31.90 9.71
N GLY A 175 5.71 33.08 9.17
CA GLY A 175 5.03 34.33 9.50
C GLY A 175 3.56 34.33 9.09
N THR A 176 3.21 33.63 8.00
CA THR A 176 1.83 33.54 7.51
C THR A 176 0.99 32.51 8.27
N ILE A 177 1.62 31.52 8.90
CA ILE A 177 0.92 30.40 9.54
C ILE A 177 0.07 30.85 10.72
N VAL A 178 0.54 31.84 11.50
CA VAL A 178 -0.22 32.36 12.65
C VAL A 178 -1.52 33.02 12.18
N ALA A 179 -1.44 33.90 11.18
CA ALA A 179 -2.61 34.56 10.60
C ALA A 179 -3.56 33.56 9.94
N ALA A 180 -3.03 32.62 9.15
CA ALA A 180 -3.81 31.56 8.53
C ALA A 180 -4.51 30.67 9.55
N THR A 181 -3.86 30.36 10.68
CA THR A 181 -4.46 29.57 11.77
C THR A 181 -5.65 30.29 12.39
N ALA A 182 -5.53 31.61 12.64
CA ALA A 182 -6.64 32.41 13.15
C ALA A 182 -7.82 32.44 12.15
N GLU A 183 -7.54 32.62 10.87
CA GLU A 183 -8.55 32.60 9.80
C GLU A 183 -9.25 31.22 9.70
N ILE A 184 -8.48 30.13 9.70
CA ILE A 184 -9.00 28.75 9.68
C ILE A 184 -9.96 28.50 10.85
N LEU A 185 -9.58 28.94 12.06
CA LEU A 185 -10.42 28.76 13.25
C LEU A 185 -11.70 29.62 13.19
N GLN A 186 -11.68 30.77 12.52
CA GLN A 186 -12.86 31.62 12.35
C GLN A 186 -13.89 31.03 11.38
N CYS A 187 -13.49 30.20 10.41
CA CYS A 187 -14.42 29.64 9.40
C CYS A 187 -15.58 28.86 10.02
N PHE A 188 -15.29 27.95 10.96
CA PHE A 188 -16.30 27.08 11.62
C PHE A 188 -16.13 27.00 13.14
N GLY A 189 -15.25 27.81 13.73
CA GLY A 189 -14.97 27.86 15.17
C GLY A 189 -14.01 26.78 15.69
N HIS A 190 -13.71 25.77 14.89
CA HIS A 190 -12.87 24.63 15.29
C HIS A 190 -12.38 23.83 14.07
N VAL A 191 -11.44 22.89 14.29
CA VAL A 191 -10.94 21.95 13.28
C VAL A 191 -11.00 20.52 13.80
N ASP A 192 -11.81 19.66 13.19
CA ASP A 192 -11.89 18.25 13.57
C ASP A 192 -10.83 17.41 12.89
N VAL A 193 -10.52 17.70 11.62
CA VAL A 193 -9.50 16.97 10.85
C VAL A 193 -8.57 17.96 10.14
N LEU A 194 -7.27 17.85 10.39
CA LEU A 194 -6.24 18.55 9.62
C LEU A 194 -5.56 17.58 8.66
N ILE A 195 -5.65 17.81 7.35
CA ILE A 195 -4.96 17.04 6.32
C ILE A 195 -3.75 17.83 5.80
N ASN A 196 -2.58 17.49 6.33
CA ASN A 196 -1.27 17.93 5.85
C ASN A 196 -0.90 17.17 4.57
N ASN A 197 -1.36 17.69 3.41
CA ASN A 197 -1.16 17.10 2.09
C ASN A 197 -0.16 17.90 1.22
N ALA A 198 -0.03 19.20 1.43
CA ALA A 198 0.90 20.02 0.65
C ALA A 198 2.33 19.47 0.70
N GLY A 199 3.02 19.54 -0.44
CA GLY A 199 4.38 19.06 -0.55
C GLY A 199 4.94 19.18 -1.95
N VAL A 200 6.26 19.11 -2.05
CA VAL A 200 7.02 19.03 -3.29
C VAL A 200 7.82 17.74 -3.33
N SER A 201 8.03 17.22 -4.53
CA SER A 201 8.94 16.10 -4.76
C SER A 201 10.26 16.60 -5.36
N TYR A 202 11.27 15.74 -5.39
CA TYR A 202 12.62 16.13 -5.80
C TYR A 202 13.30 15.06 -6.65
N ARG A 203 14.06 15.47 -7.66
CA ARG A 203 14.84 14.63 -8.61
C ARG A 203 16.28 15.16 -8.69
N GLY A 204 17.26 14.42 -8.20
CA GLY A 204 18.65 14.84 -8.36
C GLY A 204 19.64 13.83 -7.81
N ALA A 205 20.89 13.86 -8.28
CA ALA A 205 21.96 13.11 -7.63
C ALA A 205 22.45 13.91 -6.42
N ILE A 206 22.82 13.19 -5.34
CA ILE A 206 23.26 13.80 -4.09
C ILE A 206 24.44 14.74 -4.31
N VAL A 207 25.40 14.32 -5.14
CA VAL A 207 26.61 15.09 -5.45
C VAL A 207 26.34 16.42 -6.16
N ASP A 208 25.21 16.53 -6.85
CA ASP A 208 24.85 17.71 -7.64
C ASP A 208 23.86 18.63 -6.90
N THR A 209 23.33 18.19 -5.76
CA THR A 209 22.22 18.88 -5.09
C THR A 209 22.73 19.96 -4.17
N THR A 210 22.22 21.17 -4.37
CA THR A 210 22.59 22.30 -3.51
C THR A 210 21.89 22.19 -2.16
N MET A 211 22.56 22.67 -1.11
CA MET A 211 21.98 22.71 0.24
C MET A 211 20.69 23.52 0.32
N ASP A 212 20.52 24.52 -0.55
CA ASP A 212 19.30 25.32 -0.61
C ASP A 212 18.11 24.51 -1.13
N VAL A 213 18.34 23.57 -2.06
CA VAL A 213 17.31 22.62 -2.49
C VAL A 213 16.92 21.68 -1.35
N ASP A 214 17.90 21.13 -0.62
CA ASP A 214 17.61 20.28 0.54
C ASP A 214 16.76 21.02 1.58
N LYS A 215 17.14 22.25 1.93
CA LYS A 215 16.38 23.12 2.85
C LYS A 215 14.97 23.40 2.31
N ARG A 216 14.83 23.82 1.05
CA ARG A 216 13.53 24.14 0.44
C ARG A 216 12.56 22.96 0.47
N VAL A 217 13.04 21.75 0.21
CA VAL A 217 12.23 20.54 0.30
C VAL A 217 11.81 20.26 1.74
N MET A 218 12.70 20.47 2.72
CA MET A 218 12.39 20.37 4.15
C MET A 218 11.37 21.43 4.60
N GLU A 219 11.52 22.69 4.20
CA GLU A 219 10.57 23.76 4.53
C GLU A 219 9.15 23.40 4.11
N THR A 220 9.00 22.91 2.87
CA THR A 220 7.68 22.58 2.32
C THR A 220 7.09 21.30 2.91
N ASN A 221 7.88 20.24 3.03
CA ASN A 221 7.36 18.90 3.36
C ASN A 221 7.35 18.59 4.86
N TYR A 222 8.16 19.30 5.65
CA TYR A 222 8.37 19.04 7.07
C TYR A 222 8.00 20.26 7.92
N PHE A 223 8.72 21.38 7.80
CA PHE A 223 8.51 22.52 8.71
C PHE A 223 7.12 23.15 8.58
N GLY A 224 6.63 23.37 7.36
CA GLY A 224 5.28 23.91 7.12
C GLY A 224 4.16 23.09 7.77
N PRO A 225 4.01 21.79 7.44
CA PRO A 225 3.04 20.90 8.08
C PRO A 225 3.12 20.86 9.60
N ILE A 226 4.34 20.92 10.16
CA ILE A 226 4.55 20.89 11.61
C ILE A 226 4.14 22.20 12.25
N ALA A 227 4.52 23.33 11.66
CA ALA A 227 4.16 24.64 12.17
C ALA A 227 2.64 24.82 12.18
N LEU A 228 1.93 24.44 11.10
CA LEU A 228 0.47 24.48 11.07
C LEU A 228 -0.16 23.52 12.09
N THR A 229 0.38 22.31 12.22
CA THR A 229 -0.09 21.35 13.23
C THR A 229 0.06 21.93 14.63
N LYS A 230 1.24 22.45 14.98
CA LYS A 230 1.53 23.06 16.29
C LYS A 230 0.64 24.26 16.56
N ALA A 231 0.31 25.06 15.54
CA ALA A 231 -0.55 26.22 15.70
C ALA A 231 -2.02 25.83 15.97
N LEU A 232 -2.54 24.78 15.33
CA LEU A 232 -3.91 24.30 15.53
C LEU A 232 -4.09 23.38 16.74
N LEU A 233 -3.02 22.69 17.17
CA LEU A 233 -3.05 21.67 18.20
C LEU A 233 -3.64 22.13 19.55
N PRO A 234 -3.33 23.33 20.09
CA PRO A 234 -3.92 23.79 21.35
C PRO A 234 -5.45 23.79 21.34
N SER A 235 -6.07 24.20 20.22
CA SER A 235 -7.54 24.21 20.07
C SER A 235 -8.14 22.80 20.04
N MET A 236 -7.42 21.83 19.48
CA MET A 236 -7.81 20.42 19.50
C MET A 236 -7.68 19.81 20.90
N ILE A 237 -6.60 20.15 21.62
CA ILE A 237 -6.35 19.69 22.99
C ILE A 237 -7.44 20.22 23.93
N GLN A 238 -7.77 21.51 23.85
CA GLN A 238 -8.79 22.13 24.69
C GLN A 238 -10.16 21.46 24.52
N ARG A 239 -10.52 21.08 23.28
CA ARG A 239 -11.77 20.37 22.99
C ARG A 239 -11.70 18.87 23.24
N ARG A 240 -10.51 18.33 23.54
CA ARG A 240 -10.22 16.89 23.60
C ARG A 240 -10.71 16.12 22.37
N GLN A 241 -10.62 16.78 21.21
CA GLN A 241 -11.14 16.26 19.95
C GLN A 241 -10.33 16.85 18.80
N GLY A 242 -9.79 15.97 17.96
CA GLY A 242 -9.10 16.35 16.75
C GLY A 242 -8.49 15.15 16.06
N HIS A 243 -8.13 15.31 14.79
CA HIS A 243 -7.50 14.28 13.98
C HIS A 243 -6.47 14.91 13.06
N VAL A 244 -5.20 14.68 13.32
CA VAL A 244 -4.12 15.15 12.46
C VAL A 244 -3.72 14.06 11.48
N VAL A 245 -3.77 14.39 10.19
CA VAL A 245 -3.49 13.47 9.08
C VAL A 245 -2.30 14.00 8.30
N ALA A 246 -1.24 13.20 8.18
CA ALA A 246 -0.05 13.55 7.41
C ALA A 246 0.06 12.68 6.17
N ILE A 247 0.08 13.30 4.99
CA ILE A 247 0.40 12.63 3.73
C ILE A 247 1.92 12.59 3.57
N SER A 248 2.51 11.47 3.99
CA SER A 248 3.91 11.15 3.79
C SER A 248 4.11 10.51 2.41
N SER A 249 4.91 9.45 2.33
CA SER A 249 5.13 8.62 1.15
C SER A 249 5.71 7.28 1.60
N ILE A 250 5.66 6.26 0.76
CA ILE A 250 6.50 5.06 0.93
C ILE A 250 7.98 5.46 1.10
N GLN A 251 8.40 6.58 0.49
CA GLN A 251 9.75 7.13 0.62
C GLN A 251 10.06 7.75 2.00
N GLY A 252 9.08 7.83 2.89
CA GLY A 252 9.28 8.14 4.31
C GLY A 252 9.60 6.90 5.16
N LYS A 253 9.51 5.69 4.59
CA LYS A 253 9.83 4.42 5.26
C LYS A 253 11.03 3.71 4.63
N ILE A 254 11.26 3.94 3.34
CA ILE A 254 12.43 3.46 2.58
C ILE A 254 13.01 4.59 1.75
N SER A 255 14.29 4.57 1.42
CA SER A 255 14.90 5.58 0.56
C SER A 255 15.20 5.01 -0.82
N LEU A 256 14.94 5.80 -1.87
CA LEU A 256 15.25 5.46 -3.25
C LEU A 256 16.42 6.32 -3.75
N PRO A 257 17.24 5.81 -4.69
CA PRO A 257 18.28 6.63 -5.30
C PRO A 257 17.69 7.83 -6.05
N PHE A 258 18.48 8.90 -6.15
CA PHE A 258 18.13 10.16 -6.82
C PHE A 258 16.89 10.89 -6.26
N ARG A 259 16.59 10.65 -4.97
CA ARG A 259 15.42 11.18 -4.24
C ARG A 259 15.78 11.63 -2.81
N SER A 260 17.04 11.92 -2.52
CA SER A 260 17.57 12.19 -1.16
C SER A 260 16.78 13.24 -0.39
N ALA A 261 16.65 14.46 -0.90
CA ALA A 261 15.96 15.55 -0.22
C ALA A 261 14.50 15.19 0.10
N TYR A 262 13.81 14.57 -0.86
CA TYR A 262 12.43 14.13 -0.69
C TYR A 262 12.30 13.02 0.36
N ALA A 263 13.10 11.95 0.25
CA ALA A 263 13.05 10.83 1.17
C ALA A 263 13.41 11.27 2.59
N ALA A 264 14.42 12.12 2.76
CA ALA A 264 14.79 12.70 4.05
C ALA A 264 13.61 13.48 4.67
N SER A 265 12.99 14.39 3.91
CA SER A 265 11.83 15.14 4.40
C SER A 265 10.66 14.25 4.82
N LYS A 266 10.36 13.19 4.07
CA LYS A 266 9.26 12.28 4.38
C LYS A 266 9.58 11.34 5.54
N HIS A 267 10.84 10.98 5.80
CA HIS A 267 11.24 10.28 7.02
C HIS A 267 11.12 11.20 8.24
N ALA A 268 11.55 12.46 8.12
CA ALA A 268 11.39 13.45 9.19
C ALA A 268 9.90 13.65 9.53
N THR A 269 9.03 13.75 8.52
CA THR A 269 7.57 13.77 8.71
C THR A 269 7.09 12.55 9.52
N GLN A 270 7.50 11.33 9.16
CA GLN A 270 7.07 10.12 9.88
C GLN A 270 7.46 10.18 11.37
N ALA A 271 8.74 10.47 11.64
CA ALA A 271 9.25 10.54 13.01
C ALA A 271 8.50 11.58 13.85
N PHE A 272 8.26 12.78 13.31
CA PHE A 272 7.52 13.82 14.01
C PHE A 272 6.09 13.38 14.36
N PHE A 273 5.36 12.83 13.38
CA PHE A 273 3.97 12.42 13.61
C PHE A 273 3.86 11.15 14.47
N ASP A 274 4.91 10.33 14.55
CA ASP A 274 5.00 9.22 15.50
C ASP A 274 5.14 9.72 16.94
N CYS A 275 6.00 10.72 17.19
CA CYS A 275 6.09 11.39 18.48
C CYS A 275 4.77 12.08 18.84
N LEU A 276 4.21 12.89 17.93
CA LEU A 276 2.95 13.60 18.14
C LEU A 276 1.85 12.63 18.57
N ARG A 277 1.73 11.48 17.89
CA ARG A 277 0.71 10.47 18.19
C ARG A 277 0.79 9.97 19.63
N ALA A 278 2.00 9.70 20.13
CA ALA A 278 2.19 9.23 21.49
C ALA A 278 1.87 10.32 22.52
N GLU A 279 2.30 11.56 22.26
CA GLU A 279 2.14 12.69 23.18
C GLU A 279 0.68 13.13 23.34
N VAL A 280 -0.12 13.08 22.27
CA VAL A 280 -1.51 13.59 22.25
C VAL A 280 -2.57 12.53 22.49
N GLU A 281 -2.21 11.25 22.64
CA GLU A 281 -3.16 10.15 22.85
C GLU A 281 -4.05 10.41 24.07
N GLN A 282 -3.45 10.85 25.19
CA GLN A 282 -4.18 11.23 26.40
C GLN A 282 -5.11 12.44 26.24
N CYS A 283 -4.89 13.25 25.20
CA CYS A 283 -5.70 14.42 24.88
C CYS A 283 -6.92 14.06 24.00
N GLY A 284 -7.10 12.80 23.60
CA GLY A 284 -8.21 12.38 22.73
C GLY A 284 -8.04 12.82 21.26
N ILE A 285 -6.81 13.03 20.82
CA ILE A 285 -6.48 13.45 19.45
C ILE A 285 -5.93 12.26 18.68
N GLU A 286 -6.50 12.01 17.50
CA GLU A 286 -6.08 10.94 16.60
C GLU A 286 -4.96 11.44 15.68
N VAL A 287 -4.00 10.57 15.37
CA VAL A 287 -2.94 10.89 14.40
C VAL A 287 -2.79 9.77 13.38
N THR A 288 -3.01 10.10 12.10
CA THR A 288 -2.88 9.18 10.97
C THR A 288 -1.75 9.61 10.05
N VAL A 289 -0.79 8.72 9.79
CA VAL A 289 0.22 8.93 8.75
C VAL A 289 -0.09 8.01 7.58
N ILE A 290 -0.20 8.59 6.39
CA ILE A 290 -0.50 7.86 5.15
C ILE A 290 0.74 7.90 4.28
N SER A 291 1.16 6.73 3.79
CA SER A 291 2.37 6.51 3.02
C SER A 291 2.03 5.94 1.64
N PRO A 292 1.58 6.78 0.69
CA PRO A 292 1.30 6.31 -0.67
C PRO A 292 2.57 5.95 -1.44
N SER A 293 2.43 4.99 -2.34
CA SER A 293 3.34 4.78 -3.46
C SER A 293 3.10 5.86 -4.54
N TYR A 294 3.48 5.57 -5.79
CA TYR A 294 3.25 6.45 -6.92
C TYR A 294 1.75 6.68 -7.17
N ILE A 295 1.37 7.94 -7.34
CA ILE A 295 0.02 8.38 -7.67
C ILE A 295 0.11 9.15 -8.99
N HIS A 296 -0.80 8.89 -9.93
CA HIS A 296 -0.82 9.56 -11.23
C HIS A 296 -1.25 11.03 -11.10
N THR A 297 -0.28 11.89 -10.80
CA THR A 297 -0.44 13.33 -10.54
C THR A 297 0.71 14.11 -11.18
N SER A 298 0.57 15.44 -11.24
CA SER A 298 1.64 16.34 -11.67
C SER A 298 2.82 16.45 -10.69
N LEU A 299 2.92 15.60 -9.66
CA LEU A 299 3.98 15.64 -8.65
C LEU A 299 5.38 15.43 -9.25
N SER A 300 5.49 14.69 -10.36
CA SER A 300 6.74 14.57 -11.12
C SER A 300 7.06 15.83 -11.91
N LEU A 301 6.09 16.34 -12.68
CA LEU A 301 6.22 17.59 -13.43
C LEU A 301 6.59 18.79 -12.54
N ASN A 302 6.09 18.83 -11.32
CA ASN A 302 6.27 19.93 -10.36
C ASN A 302 7.47 19.72 -9.43
N ALA A 303 8.28 18.70 -9.66
CA ALA A 303 9.39 18.39 -8.79
C ALA A 303 10.53 19.39 -8.92
N VAL A 304 11.31 19.52 -7.85
CA VAL A 304 12.53 20.33 -7.83
C VAL A 304 13.73 19.48 -8.23
N THR A 305 14.62 20.01 -9.06
CA THR A 305 15.89 19.37 -9.45
C THR A 305 17.04 19.76 -8.54
N ALA A 306 18.22 19.19 -8.78
CA ALA A 306 19.42 19.40 -7.96
C ALA A 306 19.86 20.89 -7.84
N ASP A 307 19.56 21.69 -8.88
CA ASP A 307 19.83 23.13 -8.99
C ASP A 307 18.67 24.02 -8.54
N GLY A 308 17.52 23.44 -8.16
CA GLY A 308 16.33 24.18 -7.74
C GLY A 308 15.34 24.52 -8.84
N SER A 309 15.66 24.18 -10.10
CA SER A 309 14.73 24.34 -11.23
C SER A 309 13.61 23.29 -11.18
N ARG A 310 12.63 23.44 -12.07
CA ARG A 310 11.48 22.53 -12.14
C ARG A 310 11.80 21.37 -13.08
N TYR A 311 11.61 20.14 -12.61
CA TYR A 311 11.93 18.93 -13.36
C TYR A 311 11.16 18.81 -14.68
N GLY A 312 9.88 19.18 -14.70
CA GLY A 312 9.09 19.29 -15.95
C GLY A 312 8.76 17.97 -16.67
N VAL A 313 9.25 16.83 -16.18
CA VAL A 313 9.09 15.52 -16.84
C VAL A 313 8.16 14.59 -16.04
N MET A 314 7.28 13.89 -16.75
CA MET A 314 6.44 12.85 -16.17
C MET A 314 7.21 11.54 -16.06
N ASP A 315 7.65 11.17 -14.85
CA ASP A 315 8.28 9.87 -14.61
C ASP A 315 7.31 8.72 -14.96
N GLU A 316 7.78 7.69 -15.66
CA GLU A 316 6.97 6.51 -16.05
C GLU A 316 6.22 5.88 -14.87
N LYS A 317 6.90 5.72 -13.72
CA LYS A 317 6.28 5.16 -12.51
C LYS A 317 5.19 6.04 -11.93
N THR A 318 5.28 7.35 -12.14
CA THR A 318 4.21 8.30 -11.75
C THR A 318 3.04 8.21 -12.74
N ALA A 319 3.33 8.10 -14.04
CA ALA A 319 2.31 7.89 -15.07
C ALA A 319 1.50 6.60 -14.86
N GLN A 320 2.18 5.52 -14.46
CA GLN A 320 1.59 4.22 -14.11
C GLN A 320 1.08 4.14 -12.66
N GLY A 321 1.11 5.26 -11.93
CA GLY A 321 0.68 5.31 -10.52
C GLY A 321 -0.82 5.07 -10.36
N ARG A 322 -1.24 4.81 -9.12
CA ARG A 322 -2.67 4.66 -8.79
C ARG A 322 -3.44 5.95 -9.08
N SER A 323 -4.74 5.83 -9.38
CA SER A 323 -5.59 7.00 -9.60
C SER A 323 -5.66 7.88 -8.35
N PRO A 324 -5.51 9.21 -8.46
CA PRO A 324 -5.65 10.12 -7.32
C PRO A 324 -7.01 10.01 -6.62
N VAL A 325 -8.08 9.72 -7.37
CA VAL A 325 -9.44 9.55 -6.85
C VAL A 325 -9.52 8.32 -5.94
N GLU A 326 -8.90 7.21 -6.35
CA GLU A 326 -8.88 5.97 -5.55
C GLU A 326 -8.07 6.16 -4.27
N VAL A 327 -6.91 6.82 -4.37
CA VAL A 327 -6.08 7.11 -3.21
C VAL A 327 -6.81 8.08 -2.26
N ALA A 328 -7.52 9.08 -2.76
CA ALA A 328 -8.35 9.97 -1.94
C ALA A 328 -9.46 9.20 -1.19
N ARG A 329 -10.11 8.22 -1.83
CA ARG A 329 -11.09 7.34 -1.16
C ARG A 329 -10.44 6.49 -0.07
N ASP A 330 -9.23 5.99 -0.30
CA ASP A 330 -8.46 5.26 0.71
C ASP A 330 -8.06 6.18 1.89
N VAL A 331 -7.71 7.44 1.62
CA VAL A 331 -7.47 8.47 2.65
C VAL A 331 -8.73 8.70 3.47
N LEU A 332 -9.88 8.96 2.82
CA LEU A 332 -11.17 9.12 3.49
C LEU A 332 -11.50 7.92 4.39
N ALA A 333 -11.28 6.70 3.89
CA ALA A 333 -11.51 5.48 4.65
C ALA A 333 -10.52 5.28 5.79
N ALA A 334 -9.26 5.69 5.64
CA ALA A 334 -8.25 5.65 6.69
C ALA A 334 -8.57 6.61 7.84
N VAL A 335 -8.95 7.85 7.50
CA VAL A 335 -9.39 8.88 8.45
C VAL A 335 -10.65 8.43 9.18
N GLY A 336 -11.66 7.99 8.42
CA GLY A 336 -12.91 7.48 8.94
C GLY A 336 -12.80 6.28 9.89
N LYS A 337 -11.75 5.47 9.73
CA LYS A 337 -11.42 4.32 10.59
C LYS A 337 -10.36 4.64 11.65
N ARG A 338 -9.87 5.88 11.69
CA ARG A 338 -8.82 6.34 12.63
C ARG A 338 -7.58 5.44 12.62
N LYS A 339 -7.14 5.05 11.42
CA LYS A 339 -5.93 4.22 11.30
C LYS A 339 -4.69 5.01 11.71
N LYS A 340 -3.77 4.42 12.47
CA LYS A 340 -2.57 5.12 12.97
C LYS A 340 -1.48 5.31 11.88
N ASP A 341 -1.13 4.23 11.17
CA ASP A 341 -0.13 4.21 10.10
C ASP A 341 -0.66 3.39 8.92
N VAL A 342 -0.62 3.96 7.71
CA VAL A 342 -1.26 3.38 6.52
C VAL A 342 -0.30 3.40 5.35
N ILE A 343 0.03 2.22 4.83
CA ILE A 343 0.78 2.08 3.57
C ILE A 343 -0.24 1.89 2.44
N LEU A 344 -0.23 2.80 1.46
CA LEU A 344 -1.05 2.71 0.25
C LEU A 344 -0.13 2.40 -0.94
N ALA A 345 0.34 1.17 -1.00
CA ALA A 345 1.28 0.71 -1.99
C ALA A 345 0.95 -0.72 -2.43
N ASP A 346 1.41 -1.08 -3.63
CA ASP A 346 1.30 -2.46 -4.10
C ASP A 346 2.18 -3.40 -3.26
N LEU A 347 2.07 -4.70 -3.54
CA LEU A 347 2.79 -5.73 -2.79
C LEU A 347 4.31 -5.49 -2.78
N LEU A 348 4.91 -5.18 -3.93
CA LEU A 348 6.37 -5.06 -4.05
C LEU A 348 6.94 -3.87 -3.23
N PRO A 349 6.45 -2.61 -3.36
CA PRO A 349 6.95 -1.54 -2.51
C PRO A 349 6.63 -1.76 -1.03
N SER A 350 5.51 -2.43 -0.70
CA SER A 350 5.17 -2.77 0.69
C SER A 350 6.17 -3.77 1.28
N LEU A 351 6.52 -4.83 0.54
CA LEU A 351 7.54 -5.80 0.96
C LEU A 351 8.92 -5.16 1.11
N ALA A 352 9.25 -4.16 0.28
CA ALA A 352 10.53 -3.44 0.38
C ALA A 352 10.69 -2.70 1.73
N VAL A 353 9.60 -2.25 2.35
CA VAL A 353 9.63 -1.66 3.70
C VAL A 353 10.12 -2.68 4.73
N TYR A 354 9.55 -3.89 4.71
CA TYR A 354 9.98 -4.96 5.61
C TYR A 354 11.38 -5.46 5.27
N LEU A 355 11.73 -5.54 3.97
CA LEU A 355 13.05 -5.97 3.53
C LEU A 355 14.16 -5.07 4.06
N ARG A 356 13.93 -3.74 4.10
CA ARG A 356 14.87 -2.78 4.69
C ARG A 356 15.19 -3.14 6.15
N THR A 357 14.18 -3.53 6.93
CA THR A 357 14.34 -3.85 8.36
C THR A 357 14.88 -5.25 8.58
N LEU A 358 14.36 -6.25 7.87
CA LEU A 358 14.64 -7.67 8.10
C LEU A 358 15.93 -8.16 7.41
N ALA A 359 16.30 -7.58 6.27
CA ALA A 359 17.48 -7.95 5.50
C ALA A 359 18.15 -6.72 4.86
N PRO A 360 18.71 -5.80 5.67
CA PRO A 360 19.25 -4.53 5.19
C PRO A 360 20.34 -4.68 4.13
N GLY A 361 21.22 -5.67 4.26
CA GLY A 361 22.28 -5.93 3.26
C GLY A 361 21.72 -6.21 1.86
N LEU A 362 20.66 -7.03 1.78
CA LEU A 362 19.97 -7.31 0.52
C LEU A 362 19.26 -6.06 -0.02
N PHE A 363 18.53 -5.34 0.85
CA PHE A 363 17.87 -4.08 0.46
C PHE A 363 18.85 -3.07 -0.13
N PHE A 364 19.99 -2.82 0.54
CA PHE A 364 20.98 -1.84 0.08
C PHE A 364 21.70 -2.30 -1.20
N SER A 365 21.94 -3.60 -1.38
CA SER A 365 22.46 -4.15 -2.64
C SER A 365 21.49 -3.93 -3.81
N LEU A 366 20.19 -4.13 -3.60
CA LEU A 366 19.16 -3.84 -4.59
C LEU A 366 19.08 -2.34 -4.91
N MET A 367 19.18 -1.47 -3.91
CA MET A 367 19.20 -0.02 -4.12
C MET A 367 20.43 0.45 -4.88
N ALA A 368 21.62 -0.10 -4.60
CA ALA A 368 22.84 0.17 -5.36
C ALA A 368 22.71 -0.30 -6.81
N SER A 369 22.12 -1.47 -7.04
CA SER A 369 21.87 -2.01 -8.39
C SER A 369 20.89 -1.14 -9.17
N ARG A 370 19.83 -0.66 -8.50
CA ARG A 370 18.88 0.29 -9.07
C ARG A 370 19.55 1.61 -9.44
N ALA A 371 20.40 2.16 -8.57
CA ALA A 371 21.13 3.39 -8.84
C ALA A 371 22.02 3.28 -10.09
N ARG A 372 22.72 2.15 -10.26
CA ARG A 372 23.52 1.88 -11.47
C ARG A 372 22.67 1.84 -12.75
N LYS A 373 21.49 1.23 -12.71
CA LYS A 373 20.58 1.15 -13.86
C LYS A 373 20.03 2.52 -14.25
N GLU A 374 19.58 3.30 -13.27
CA GLU A 374 19.04 4.65 -13.50
C GLU A 374 20.11 5.64 -13.99
N ARG A 375 21.38 5.50 -13.55
CA ARG A 375 22.50 6.31 -14.06
C ARG A 375 22.77 6.03 -15.54
N LYS A 376 22.84 4.75 -15.94
CA LYS A 376 23.07 4.36 -17.35
C LYS A 376 22.00 4.93 -18.29
N SER A 377 20.74 4.90 -17.86
CA SER A 377 19.61 5.44 -18.65
C SER A 377 19.64 6.96 -18.85
N LYS A 378 20.49 7.70 -18.13
CA LYS A 378 20.62 9.16 -18.25
C LYS A 378 21.89 9.60 -18.99
N THR A 379 22.82 8.66 -19.22
CA THR A 379 24.10 8.93 -19.89
C THR A 379 24.13 8.39 -21.33
N CYS A 380 23.20 7.51 -21.68
CA CYS A 380 22.86 7.14 -23.07
C CYS A 380 21.65 7.94 -23.50
#